data_AF-A0A3N7E2G4-F1
#
_entry.id   AF-A0A3N7E2G4-F1
#
_cell.length_a   1.000
_cell.length_b   1.000
_cell.length_c   1.000
_cell.angle_alpha   90.00
_cell.angle_beta   90.00
_cell.angle_gamma   90.00
#
_symmetry.space_group_name_H-M   'P 1'
#
loop_
_entity.id
_entity.type
_entity.pdbx_description
1 polymer ?
#
loop_
_entity_poly.entity_id
_entity_poly.type
_entity_poly.pdbx_seq_one_letter_code
_entity_poly.pdbx_strand_id
1 'polypeptide(L)'
;MTAIEIITEFVEGAISPKAFEEMIYSDPGVKALLEVEGNLPAYINEPDLYSYAIGQDYLNLECIYNVQTLLSAVLSKKGIVHTVEKKYENLFSLTLKVQPKWLSLPAEYFLKLVEEQKNLSPKELQSWLKNKIKTDFRCLRATPKWLQGPDWPVVDGRPTVFLGQLDISELSHDCAQAYLFFDEEKKIFHTITQAC
;
A
#
# COMPACT_ATOMS: atom_id res chain seq x y z
N MET A 1 -19.71 8.29 -16.07
CA MET A 1 -18.67 9.31 -15.86
C MET A 1 -17.72 9.25 -17.05
N THR A 2 -17.13 10.39 -17.41
CA THR A 2 -16.01 10.42 -18.36
C THR A 2 -14.71 10.00 -17.67
N ALA A 3 -13.69 9.64 -18.43
CA ALA A 3 -12.36 9.31 -17.90
C ALA A 3 -11.77 10.45 -17.04
N ILE A 4 -11.97 11.69 -17.45
CA ILE A 4 -11.52 12.88 -16.71
C ILE A 4 -12.29 13.01 -15.40
N GLU A 5 -13.62 12.80 -15.40
CA GLU A 5 -14.44 12.82 -14.17
C GLU A 5 -13.99 11.75 -13.18
N ILE A 6 -13.75 10.51 -13.62
CA ILE A 6 -13.26 9.42 -12.77
C ILE A 6 -11.93 9.81 -12.08
N ILE A 7 -10.98 10.32 -12.86
CA ILE A 7 -9.67 10.70 -12.34
C ILE A 7 -9.77 11.90 -11.40
N THR A 8 -10.57 12.92 -11.75
CA THR A 8 -10.80 14.08 -10.89
C THR A 8 -11.43 13.66 -9.57
N GLU A 9 -12.49 12.85 -9.60
CA GLU A 9 -13.16 12.37 -8.38
C GLU A 9 -12.22 11.57 -7.47
N PHE A 10 -11.31 10.78 -8.04
CA PHE A 10 -10.30 10.08 -7.23
C PHE A 10 -9.26 11.04 -6.64
N VAL A 11 -8.73 11.96 -7.45
CA VAL A 11 -7.75 12.97 -7.00
C VAL A 11 -8.34 13.89 -5.91
N GLU A 12 -9.63 14.21 -6.02
CA GLU A 12 -10.40 15.00 -5.05
C GLU A 12 -10.91 14.18 -3.86
N GLY A 13 -10.69 12.85 -3.84
CA GLY A 13 -11.08 11.97 -2.74
C GLY A 13 -12.59 11.69 -2.66
N ALA A 14 -13.35 12.00 -3.71
CA ALA A 14 -14.79 11.73 -3.80
C ALA A 14 -15.10 10.23 -3.97
N ILE A 15 -14.20 9.47 -4.61
CA ILE A 15 -14.26 8.01 -4.69
C ILE A 15 -13.11 7.36 -3.92
N SER A 16 -13.35 6.15 -3.41
CA SER A 16 -12.36 5.39 -2.64
C SER A 16 -11.27 4.81 -3.57
N PRO A 17 -10.09 4.45 -3.03
CA PRO A 17 -9.03 3.81 -3.82
C PRO A 17 -9.50 2.51 -4.47
N LYS A 18 -10.30 1.72 -3.75
CA LYS A 18 -10.91 0.49 -4.28
C LYS A 18 -11.90 0.76 -5.41
N ALA A 19 -12.75 1.77 -5.28
CA ALA A 19 -13.68 2.14 -6.35
C ALA A 19 -12.92 2.62 -7.60
N PHE A 20 -11.84 3.39 -7.41
CA PHE A 20 -10.97 3.81 -8.51
C PHE A 20 -10.24 2.63 -9.16
N GLU A 21 -9.73 1.69 -8.37
CA GLU A 21 -9.14 0.43 -8.85
C GLU A 21 -10.13 -0.34 -9.75
N GLU A 22 -11.38 -0.51 -9.32
CA GLU A 22 -12.41 -1.16 -10.14
C GLU A 22 -12.68 -0.39 -11.45
N MET A 23 -12.67 0.94 -11.40
CA MET A 23 -12.90 1.80 -12.57
C MET A 23 -11.73 1.79 -13.56
N ILE A 24 -10.47 1.76 -13.11
CA ILE A 24 -9.31 1.74 -14.03
C ILE A 24 -9.26 0.46 -14.87
N TYR A 25 -9.74 -0.66 -14.34
CA TYR A 25 -9.86 -1.92 -15.09
C TYR A 25 -11.04 -1.96 -16.04
N SER A 26 -12.14 -1.27 -15.72
CA SER A 26 -13.42 -1.41 -16.43
C SER A 26 -13.71 -0.29 -17.44
N ASP A 27 -13.11 0.89 -17.29
CA ASP A 27 -13.35 2.03 -18.16
C ASP A 27 -12.28 2.17 -19.27
N PRO A 28 -12.62 1.94 -20.55
CA PRO A 28 -11.66 2.03 -21.66
C PRO A 28 -11.19 3.47 -21.91
N GLY A 29 -11.95 4.48 -21.50
CA GLY A 29 -11.58 5.88 -21.59
C GLY A 29 -10.46 6.23 -20.61
N VAL A 30 -10.52 5.71 -19.38
CA VAL A 30 -9.43 5.86 -18.40
C VAL A 30 -8.15 5.24 -18.93
N LYS A 31 -8.22 4.01 -19.45
CA LYS A 31 -7.07 3.35 -20.08
C LYS A 31 -6.45 4.21 -21.19
N ALA A 32 -7.25 4.61 -22.17
CA ALA A 32 -6.77 5.39 -23.31
C ALA A 32 -6.17 6.75 -22.89
N LEU A 33 -6.71 7.38 -21.84
CA LEU A 33 -6.18 8.64 -21.32
C LEU A 33 -4.79 8.47 -20.70
N LEU A 34 -4.58 7.38 -19.95
CA LEU A 34 -3.38 7.13 -19.17
C LEU A 34 -2.26 6.48 -20.00
N GLU A 35 -2.57 5.66 -21.01
CA GLU A 35 -1.57 5.08 -21.94
C GLU A 35 -0.81 6.15 -22.74
N VAL A 36 -1.42 7.34 -22.96
CA VAL A 36 -0.76 8.47 -23.64
C VAL A 36 0.30 9.15 -22.77
N GLU A 37 0.27 8.93 -21.45
CA GLU A 37 1.17 9.57 -20.50
C GLU A 37 2.41 8.71 -20.25
N GLY A 38 3.35 8.74 -21.20
CA GLY A 38 4.63 8.02 -21.12
C GLY A 38 5.80 8.80 -20.51
N ASN A 39 5.63 10.09 -20.18
CA ASN A 39 6.67 10.88 -19.51
C ASN A 39 6.56 10.72 -18.00
N LEU A 40 7.03 9.58 -17.50
CA LEU A 40 6.97 9.21 -16.09
C LEU A 40 8.25 9.58 -15.34
N PRO A 41 8.18 9.76 -14.00
CA PRO A 41 9.37 9.89 -13.19
C PRO A 41 10.35 8.72 -13.37
N ALA A 42 11.66 8.99 -13.25
CA ALA A 42 12.72 8.02 -13.52
C ALA A 42 12.72 6.76 -12.62
N TYR A 43 11.97 6.77 -11.52
CA TYR A 43 11.81 5.60 -10.64
C TYR A 43 10.71 4.65 -11.11
N ILE A 44 9.93 5.02 -12.13
CA ILE A 44 8.89 4.18 -12.71
C ILE A 44 9.45 3.52 -13.97
N ASN A 45 9.47 2.19 -13.98
CA ASN A 45 9.99 1.39 -15.10
C ASN A 45 8.91 1.01 -16.13
N GLU A 46 7.64 1.32 -15.83
CA GLU A 46 6.53 1.00 -16.72
C GLU A 46 6.46 1.93 -17.93
N PRO A 47 5.95 1.46 -19.08
CA PRO A 47 5.95 2.23 -20.32
C PRO A 47 5.03 3.46 -20.28
N ASP A 48 3.97 3.41 -19.46
CA ASP A 48 2.94 4.43 -19.39
C ASP A 48 2.24 4.43 -18.02
N LEU A 49 1.49 5.50 -17.74
CA LEU A 49 0.82 5.67 -16.45
C LEU A 49 -0.28 4.62 -16.21
N TYR A 50 -0.88 4.07 -17.26
CA TYR A 50 -1.88 3.02 -17.11
C TYR A 50 -1.25 1.75 -16.56
N SER A 51 -0.16 1.29 -17.20
CA SER A 51 0.63 0.12 -16.82
C SER A 51 1.15 0.25 -15.39
N TYR A 52 1.63 1.45 -15.01
CA TYR A 52 2.00 1.74 -13.63
C TYR A 52 0.82 1.61 -12.66
N ALA A 53 -0.31 2.27 -12.97
CA ALA A 53 -1.44 2.38 -12.06
C ALA A 53 -2.12 1.03 -11.80
N ILE A 54 -2.32 0.20 -12.83
CA ILE A 54 -2.92 -1.15 -12.63
C ILE A 54 -1.98 -2.10 -11.85
N GLY A 55 -0.66 -1.85 -11.88
CA GLY A 55 0.31 -2.62 -11.13
C GLY A 55 0.44 -2.22 -9.65
N GLN A 56 -0.28 -1.19 -9.20
CA GLN A 56 -0.22 -0.71 -7.83
C GLN A 56 -1.14 -1.48 -6.88
N ASP A 57 -0.70 -1.61 -5.63
CA ASP A 57 -1.53 -2.11 -4.54
C ASP A 57 -2.36 -0.97 -3.91
N TYR A 58 -3.65 -0.92 -4.24
CA TYR A 58 -4.58 0.09 -3.70
C TYR A 58 -4.97 -0.15 -2.23
N LEU A 59 -4.39 -1.16 -1.57
CA LEU A 59 -4.39 -1.32 -0.13
C LEU A 59 -3.12 -0.72 0.52
N ASN A 60 -2.21 -0.12 -0.24
CA ASN A 60 -1.00 0.52 0.29
C ASN A 60 -1.06 2.05 0.17
N LEU A 61 -0.84 2.77 1.28
CA LEU A 61 -0.90 4.24 1.31
C LEU A 61 0.15 4.93 0.44
N GLU A 62 1.33 4.34 0.27
CA GLU A 62 2.36 4.85 -0.64
C GLU A 62 1.90 4.79 -2.09
N CYS A 63 1.40 3.62 -2.51
CA CYS A 63 0.86 3.40 -3.85
C CYS A 63 -0.30 4.35 -4.15
N ILE A 64 -1.27 4.46 -3.23
CA ILE A 64 -2.41 5.38 -3.38
C ILE A 64 -1.93 6.82 -3.56
N TYR A 65 -1.03 7.29 -2.69
CA TYR A 65 -0.49 8.66 -2.75
C TYR A 65 0.27 8.93 -4.06
N ASN A 66 1.12 7.98 -4.50
CA ASN A 66 1.89 8.12 -5.73
C ASN A 66 0.97 8.19 -6.96
N VAL A 67 -0.02 7.30 -7.04
CA VAL A 67 -1.02 7.32 -8.12
C VAL A 67 -1.81 8.63 -8.13
N GLN A 68 -2.31 9.07 -6.97
CA GLN A 68 -3.06 10.33 -6.85
C GLN A 68 -2.22 11.54 -7.32
N THR A 69 -0.93 11.56 -6.98
CA THR A 69 0.02 12.61 -7.37
C THR A 69 0.25 12.64 -8.88
N LEU A 70 0.48 11.48 -9.49
CA LEU A 70 0.68 11.36 -10.95
C LEU A 70 -0.59 11.76 -11.71
N LEU A 71 -1.76 11.33 -11.24
CA LEU A 71 -3.05 11.68 -11.84
C LEU A 71 -3.34 13.19 -11.75
N SER A 72 -3.05 13.83 -10.61
CA SER A 72 -3.14 15.29 -10.47
C SER A 72 -2.23 16.02 -11.47
N ALA A 73 -1.03 15.50 -11.72
CA ALA A 73 -0.14 16.06 -12.74
C ALA A 73 -0.72 15.94 -14.15
N VAL A 74 -1.39 14.82 -14.48
CA VAL A 74 -2.08 14.65 -15.77
C VAL A 74 -3.23 15.65 -15.94
N LEU A 75 -4.06 15.83 -14.91
CA LEU A 75 -5.14 16.83 -14.92
C LEU A 75 -4.58 18.25 -15.12
N SER A 76 -3.50 18.58 -14.41
CA SER A 76 -2.82 19.88 -14.52
C SER A 76 -2.29 20.12 -15.95
N LYS A 77 -1.65 19.11 -16.54
CA LYS A 77 -1.11 19.17 -17.92
C LYS A 77 -2.21 19.38 -18.97
N LYS A 78 -3.41 18.87 -18.72
CA LYS A 78 -4.59 19.05 -19.59
C LYS A 78 -5.37 20.34 -19.30
N GLY A 79 -4.91 21.17 -18.35
CA GLY A 79 -5.58 22.43 -17.99
C GLY A 79 -6.88 22.24 -17.20
N ILE A 80 -7.08 21.07 -16.58
CA ILE A 80 -8.25 20.78 -15.75
C ILE A 80 -8.00 21.31 -14.33
N VAL A 81 -8.85 22.23 -13.88
CA VAL A 81 -8.84 22.74 -12.50
C VAL A 81 -9.40 21.66 -11.57
N HIS A 82 -8.67 21.34 -10.51
CA HIS A 82 -9.04 20.34 -9.51
C HIS A 82 -8.37 20.65 -8.16
N THR A 83 -8.83 20.00 -7.09
CA THR A 83 -8.23 20.10 -5.75
C THR A 83 -7.68 18.75 -5.30
N VAL A 84 -6.40 18.66 -4.93
CA VAL A 84 -5.87 17.39 -4.41
C VAL A 84 -6.31 17.19 -2.96
N GLU A 85 -6.98 16.08 -2.69
CA GLU A 85 -7.29 15.65 -1.32
C GLU A 85 -6.00 15.25 -0.60
N LYS A 86 -5.68 15.95 0.50
CA LYS A 86 -4.46 15.76 1.29
C LYS A 86 -4.54 14.59 2.27
N LYS A 87 -5.69 13.96 2.43
CA LYS A 87 -5.89 12.82 3.32
C LYS A 87 -4.81 11.74 3.11
N TYR A 88 -4.59 11.29 1.87
CA TYR A 88 -3.63 10.22 1.59
C TYR A 88 -2.18 10.66 1.78
N GLU A 89 -1.83 11.89 1.41
CA GLU A 89 -0.51 12.49 1.71
C GLU A 89 -0.22 12.53 3.22
N ASN A 90 -1.19 13.01 4.00
CA ASN A 90 -1.07 13.12 5.45
C ASN A 90 -0.97 11.74 6.11
N LEU A 91 -1.77 10.78 5.66
CA LEU A 91 -1.74 9.40 6.16
C LEU A 91 -0.43 8.72 5.80
N PHE A 92 0.03 8.81 4.55
CA PHE A 92 1.30 8.25 4.12
C PHE A 92 2.47 8.87 4.91
N SER A 93 2.47 10.19 5.08
CA SER A 93 3.46 10.90 5.90
C SER A 93 3.46 10.43 7.36
N LEU A 94 2.28 10.08 7.91
CA LEU A 94 2.17 9.51 9.25
C LEU A 94 2.68 8.06 9.29
N THR A 95 2.34 7.25 8.28
CA THR A 95 2.84 5.88 8.10
C THR A 95 4.37 5.84 8.11
N LEU A 96 5.04 6.70 7.34
CA LEU A 96 6.51 6.80 7.31
C LEU A 96 7.13 7.09 8.71
N LYS A 97 6.38 7.77 9.59
CA LYS A 97 6.83 8.12 10.94
C LYS A 97 6.64 7.01 11.97
N VAL A 98 5.82 6.00 11.69
CA VAL A 98 5.42 4.96 12.67
C VAL A 98 5.70 3.54 12.19
N GLN A 99 5.77 3.31 10.89
CA GLN A 99 5.97 1.99 10.29
C GLN A 99 7.41 1.50 10.51
N PRO A 100 7.60 0.28 11.06
CA PRO A 100 8.91 -0.37 11.08
C PRO A 100 9.36 -0.77 9.67
N LYS A 101 10.68 -0.75 9.40
CA LYS A 101 11.24 -1.09 8.06
C LYS A 101 10.91 -2.49 7.56
N TRP A 102 10.67 -3.44 8.47
CA TRP A 102 10.36 -4.84 8.17
C TRP A 102 8.87 -5.09 7.94
N LEU A 103 8.05 -4.04 7.89
CA LEU A 103 6.60 -4.11 7.75
C LEU A 103 6.12 -3.15 6.67
N SER A 104 5.17 -3.62 5.87
CA SER A 104 4.32 -2.78 5.02
C SER A 104 2.92 -2.81 5.63
N LEU A 105 2.39 -1.66 6.07
CA LEU A 105 1.09 -1.59 6.73
C LEU A 105 -0.04 -1.51 5.71
N PRO A 106 -1.06 -2.39 5.80
CA PRO A 106 -2.28 -2.22 5.01
C PRO A 106 -2.99 -0.91 5.36
N ALA A 107 -3.42 -0.19 4.34
CA ALA A 107 -4.07 1.11 4.42
C ALA A 107 -5.35 1.03 5.27
N GLU A 108 -6.18 0.01 5.05
CA GLU A 108 -7.43 -0.18 5.82
C GLU A 108 -7.16 -0.37 7.32
N TYR A 109 -6.18 -1.21 7.68
CA TYR A 109 -5.77 -1.40 9.07
C TYR A 109 -5.32 -0.07 9.68
N PHE A 110 -4.46 0.66 8.98
CA PHE A 110 -3.91 1.92 9.49
C PHE A 110 -4.98 3.01 9.64
N LEU A 111 -5.84 3.16 8.63
CA LEU A 111 -6.97 4.09 8.63
C LEU A 111 -7.89 3.85 9.83
N LYS A 112 -8.23 2.58 10.10
CA LYS A 112 -9.07 2.20 11.23
C LYS A 112 -8.45 2.67 12.55
N LEU A 113 -7.16 2.42 12.76
CA LEU A 113 -6.46 2.84 13.97
C LEU A 113 -6.42 4.36 14.15
N VAL A 114 -6.24 5.11 13.06
CA VAL A 114 -6.25 6.58 13.09
C VAL A 114 -7.64 7.10 13.46
N GLU A 115 -8.69 6.53 12.88
CA GLU A 115 -10.08 6.93 13.16
C GLU A 115 -10.48 6.62 14.61
N GLU A 116 -10.10 5.44 15.12
CA GLU A 116 -10.33 5.03 16.52
C GLU A 116 -9.70 6.00 17.54
N GLN A 117 -8.61 6.69 17.15
CA GLN A 117 -7.85 7.59 18.02
C GLN A 117 -7.84 9.04 17.52
N LYS A 118 -8.85 9.46 16.75
CA LYS A 118 -8.94 10.80 16.14
C LYS A 118 -8.90 11.98 17.11
N ASN A 119 -9.17 11.73 18.40
CA ASN A 119 -9.18 12.76 19.44
C ASN A 119 -7.79 12.99 20.08
N LEU A 120 -6.79 12.15 19.77
CA LEU A 120 -5.44 12.34 20.27
C LEU A 120 -4.74 13.50 19.55
N SER A 121 -3.84 14.19 20.25
CA SER A 121 -2.95 15.14 19.57
C SER A 121 -2.01 14.40 18.60
N PRO A 122 -1.44 15.06 17.58
CA PRO A 122 -0.58 14.39 16.60
C PRO A 122 0.60 13.61 17.21
N LYS A 123 1.20 14.13 18.29
CA LYS A 123 2.33 13.48 18.96
C LYS A 123 1.88 12.25 19.77
N GLU A 124 0.74 12.35 20.44
CA GLU A 124 0.14 11.22 21.19
C GLU A 124 -0.31 10.12 20.24
N LEU A 125 -0.96 10.48 19.14
CA LEU A 125 -1.37 9.54 18.09
C LEU A 125 -0.16 8.80 17.53
N GLN A 126 0.93 9.50 17.17
CA GLN A 126 2.14 8.86 16.66
C GLN A 126 2.74 7.86 17.66
N SER A 127 2.80 8.22 18.94
CA SER A 127 3.32 7.34 20.00
C SER A 127 2.44 6.11 20.19
N TRP A 128 1.13 6.32 20.22
CA TRP A 128 0.14 5.27 20.36
C TRP A 128 0.18 4.29 19.19
N LEU A 129 0.21 4.79 17.95
CA LEU A 129 0.29 3.97 16.73
C LEU A 129 1.54 3.08 16.75
N LYS A 130 2.71 3.63 17.09
CA LYS A 130 3.96 2.83 17.19
C LYS A 130 3.81 1.66 18.15
N ASN A 131 3.23 1.91 19.33
CA ASN A 131 3.03 0.86 20.33
C ASN A 131 1.99 -0.16 19.86
N LYS A 132 0.90 0.30 19.25
CA LYS A 132 -0.18 -0.55 18.75
C LYS A 132 0.31 -1.47 17.62
N ILE A 133 0.98 -0.91 16.61
CA ILE A 133 1.59 -1.67 15.51
C ILE A 133 2.57 -2.72 16.05
N LYS A 134 3.46 -2.35 16.98
CA LYS A 134 4.40 -3.30 17.58
C LYS A 134 3.71 -4.42 18.37
N THR A 135 2.57 -4.13 18.98
CA THR A 135 1.79 -5.10 19.76
C THR A 135 1.06 -6.08 18.84
N ASP A 136 0.45 -5.56 17.77
CA ASP A 136 -0.36 -6.36 16.85
C ASP A 136 0.51 -7.19 15.90
N PHE A 137 1.59 -6.61 15.33
CA PHE A 137 2.54 -7.32 14.46
C PHE A 137 3.61 -8.03 15.28
N ARG A 138 3.17 -9.09 15.96
CA ARG A 138 3.96 -9.79 16.98
C ARG A 138 5.01 -10.71 16.33
N CYS A 139 6.24 -10.63 16.81
CA CYS A 139 7.33 -11.54 16.44
C CYS A 139 7.69 -12.43 17.64
N LEU A 140 7.79 -13.75 17.45
CA LEU A 140 8.12 -14.67 18.55
C LEU A 140 9.58 -14.56 19.01
N ARG A 141 10.51 -14.28 18.08
CA ARG A 141 11.95 -14.21 18.36
C ARG A 141 12.59 -12.94 17.83
N ALA A 142 12.62 -12.80 16.52
CA ALA A 142 13.22 -11.67 15.83
C ALA A 142 12.29 -11.20 14.72
N THR A 143 12.51 -9.99 14.21
CA THR A 143 11.77 -9.45 13.06
C THR A 143 12.20 -10.16 11.78
N PRO A 144 11.31 -10.28 10.77
CA PRO A 144 11.68 -10.88 9.50
C PRO A 144 12.76 -10.07 8.79
N LYS A 145 13.72 -10.78 8.20
CA LYS A 145 14.69 -10.25 7.22
C LYS A 145 14.21 -10.68 5.84
N TRP A 146 13.42 -9.80 5.24
CA TRP A 146 12.88 -9.99 3.89
C TRP A 146 14.01 -10.03 2.87
N LEU A 147 13.93 -10.98 1.94
CA LEU A 147 14.86 -11.09 0.83
C LEU A 147 14.53 -10.04 -0.24
N GLN A 148 13.23 -9.82 -0.44
CA GLN A 148 12.68 -8.79 -1.31
C GLN A 148 12.03 -7.68 -0.46
N GLY A 149 10.72 -7.47 -0.59
CA GLY A 149 9.95 -6.53 0.22
C GLY A 149 9.23 -7.19 1.40
N PRO A 150 8.74 -6.40 2.38
CA PRO A 150 7.87 -6.89 3.42
C PRO A 150 6.56 -7.46 2.87
N ASP A 151 6.24 -8.69 3.27
CA ASP A 151 5.03 -9.38 2.85
C ASP A 151 4.38 -10.03 4.09
N TRP A 152 3.87 -9.21 5.01
CA TRP A 152 3.32 -9.73 6.27
C TRP A 152 1.85 -10.13 6.09
N PRO A 153 1.46 -11.41 6.30
CA PRO A 153 0.07 -11.83 6.12
C PRO A 153 -0.87 -11.18 7.12
N VAL A 154 -1.93 -10.58 6.61
CA VAL A 154 -3.07 -10.08 7.38
C VAL A 154 -4.32 -10.86 6.95
N VAL A 155 -4.91 -11.60 7.88
CA VAL A 155 -6.07 -12.47 7.63
C VAL A 155 -7.28 -11.90 8.35
N ASP A 156 -8.37 -11.68 7.62
CA ASP A 156 -9.62 -11.09 8.15
C ASP A 156 -9.38 -9.75 8.90
N GLY A 157 -8.47 -8.92 8.37
CA GLY A 157 -8.09 -7.64 8.95
C GLY A 157 -7.19 -7.72 10.19
N ARG A 158 -6.68 -8.91 10.53
CA ARG A 158 -5.82 -9.14 11.69
C ARG A 158 -4.43 -9.61 11.26
N PRO A 159 -3.36 -8.99 11.76
CA PRO A 159 -2.01 -9.46 11.47
C PRO A 159 -1.75 -10.83 12.11
N THR A 160 -1.11 -11.70 11.34
CA THR A 160 -0.61 -12.98 11.84
C THR A 160 0.63 -12.77 12.73
N VAL A 161 1.00 -13.79 13.51
CA VAL A 161 2.21 -13.78 14.35
C VAL A 161 3.39 -14.36 13.57
N PHE A 162 4.49 -13.61 13.46
CA PHE A 162 5.71 -14.12 12.84
C PHE A 162 6.46 -15.06 13.79
N LEU A 163 6.72 -16.29 13.33
CA LEU A 163 7.38 -17.32 14.12
C LEU A 163 8.87 -17.42 13.84
N GLY A 164 9.27 -17.19 12.59
CA GLY A 164 10.65 -17.30 12.15
C GLY A 164 10.76 -17.44 10.65
N GLN A 165 12.00 -17.51 10.18
CA GLN A 165 12.33 -17.73 8.77
C GLN A 165 13.39 -18.83 8.63
N LEU A 166 13.42 -19.46 7.47
CA LEU A 166 14.33 -20.54 7.10
C LEU A 166 14.99 -20.22 5.77
N ASP A 167 16.30 -20.46 5.69
CA ASP A 167 16.99 -20.51 4.41
C ASP A 167 16.60 -21.80 3.69
N ILE A 168 16.05 -21.64 2.48
CA ILE A 168 15.63 -22.74 1.61
C ILE A 168 16.35 -22.69 0.27
N SER A 169 17.50 -21.99 0.19
CA SER A 169 18.27 -21.85 -1.04
C SER A 169 18.73 -23.21 -1.59
N GLU A 170 18.95 -24.21 -0.73
CA GLU A 170 19.25 -25.59 -1.18
C GLU A 170 18.10 -26.27 -1.95
N LEU A 171 16.88 -25.74 -1.84
CA LEU A 171 15.68 -26.22 -2.55
C LEU A 171 15.35 -25.39 -3.79
N SER A 172 16.16 -24.38 -4.10
CA SER A 172 15.97 -23.43 -5.20
C SER A 172 17.24 -23.34 -6.06
N HIS A 173 17.11 -22.77 -7.26
CA HIS A 173 18.28 -22.45 -8.09
C HIS A 173 18.96 -21.15 -7.67
N ASP A 174 18.25 -20.31 -6.91
CA ASP A 174 18.72 -19.02 -6.43
C ASP A 174 18.58 -18.88 -4.90
N CYS A 175 19.03 -17.75 -4.35
CA CYS A 175 18.84 -17.42 -2.94
C CYS A 175 17.34 -17.44 -2.60
N ALA A 176 16.94 -18.21 -1.59
CA ALA A 176 15.53 -18.35 -1.23
C ALA A 176 15.31 -18.42 0.28
N GLN A 177 14.22 -17.81 0.74
CA GLN A 177 13.82 -17.77 2.15
C GLN A 177 12.35 -18.14 2.30
N ALA A 178 12.04 -18.96 3.30
CA ALA A 178 10.67 -19.25 3.73
C ALA A 178 10.38 -18.55 5.06
N TYR A 179 9.23 -17.89 5.16
CA TYR A 179 8.77 -17.13 6.31
C TYR A 179 7.53 -17.81 6.89
N LEU A 180 7.56 -18.13 8.18
CA LEU A 180 6.48 -18.84 8.86
C LEU A 180 5.68 -17.90 9.75
N PHE A 181 4.37 -17.92 9.56
CA PHE A 181 3.39 -17.13 10.30
C PHE A 181 2.32 -18.03 10.92
N PHE A 182 1.72 -17.56 12.02
CA PHE A 182 0.62 -18.23 12.70
C PHE A 182 -0.60 -17.32 12.79
N ASP A 183 -1.73 -17.80 12.29
CA ASP A 183 -3.03 -17.19 12.51
C ASP A 183 -3.59 -17.69 13.85
N GLU A 184 -3.64 -16.80 14.84
CA GLU A 184 -4.11 -17.13 16.18
C GLU A 184 -5.62 -17.42 16.24
N GLU A 185 -6.43 -16.91 15.32
CA GLU A 185 -7.88 -17.14 15.26
C GLU A 185 -8.17 -18.49 14.60
N LYS A 186 -7.61 -18.73 13.41
CA LYS A 186 -7.85 -19.96 12.65
C LYS A 186 -6.99 -21.14 13.11
N LYS A 187 -5.98 -20.89 13.95
CA LYS A 187 -5.01 -21.89 14.43
C LYS A 187 -4.28 -22.61 13.30
N ILE A 188 -3.98 -21.88 12.22
CA ILE A 188 -3.27 -22.40 11.05
C ILE A 188 -1.94 -21.67 10.84
N PHE A 189 -1.03 -22.33 10.14
CA PHE A 189 0.23 -21.74 9.71
C PHE A 189 0.10 -21.19 8.28
N HIS A 190 0.71 -20.04 8.05
CA HIS A 190 0.91 -19.49 6.72
C HIS A 190 2.41 -19.48 6.41
N THR A 191 2.75 -19.77 5.16
CA THR A 191 4.13 -19.72 4.69
C THR A 191 4.20 -18.83 3.47
N ILE A 192 5.16 -17.91 3.50
CA ILE A 192 5.53 -17.09 2.33
C ILE A 192 6.94 -17.49 1.92
N THR A 193 7.18 -17.57 0.63
CA THR A 193 8.50 -17.85 0.05
C THR A 193 8.92 -16.70 -0.84
N GLN A 194 10.16 -16.23 -0.67
CA GLN A 194 10.79 -15.24 -1.56
C GLN A 194 12.05 -15.86 -2.16
N ALA A 195 12.31 -15.63 -3.45
CA ALA A 195 13.53 -16.02 -4.15
C ALA A 195 14.03 -14.85 -5.01
N CYS A 196 15.34 -14.72 -5.21
CA CYS A 196 15.95 -13.64 -5.99
C CYS A 196 17.09 -14.10 -6.88
#